data_AF-A0A847D3A1-F1
#
_entry.id   AF-A0A847D3A1-F1
#
_cell.length_a   1.000
_cell.length_b   1.000
_cell.length_c   1.000
_cell.angle_alpha   90.00
_cell.angle_beta   90.00
_cell.angle_gamma   90.00
#
_symmetry.space_group_name_H-M   'P 1'
#
loop_
_entity.id
_entity.type
_entity.pdbx_description
1 polymer ?
#
loop_
_entity_poly.entity_id
_entity_poly.type
_entity_poly.pdbx_seq_one_letter_code
_entity_poly.pdbx_strand_id
1 'polypeptide(L)'
;MIGGDLSKVRITKDSRSAHLESEIEKLKCYLGEKELAEEALIIMVGHFKGLENLILKMKYIEGKSLKEIADELGYSYQHIVNKHASIINTIKLIESIK
;
A
#
# COMPACT_ATOMS: atom_id res chain seq x y z
N MET A 1 27.92 19.85 44.80
CA MET A 1 26.69 19.12 44.43
C MET A 1 26.02 19.92 43.33
N ILE A 2 26.24 19.55 42.07
CA ILE A 2 25.66 20.24 40.92
C ILE A 2 24.25 19.67 40.77
N GLY A 3 23.27 20.42 41.27
CA GLY A 3 21.86 20.06 41.17
C GLY A 3 21.48 19.97 39.69
N GLY A 4 21.03 18.79 39.28
CA GLY A 4 20.59 18.54 37.92
C GLY A 4 19.42 19.44 37.55
N ASP A 5 19.64 20.31 36.57
CA ASP A 5 18.65 21.24 36.00
C ASP A 5 17.41 20.52 35.41
N LEU A 6 17.49 19.20 35.25
CA LEU A 6 16.44 18.36 34.68
C LEU A 6 15.45 17.81 35.71
N SER A 7 15.64 18.04 37.02
CA SER A 7 14.72 17.54 38.06
C SER A 7 13.34 18.20 38.07
N LYS A 8 13.08 19.19 37.21
CA LYS A 8 11.80 19.93 37.14
C LYS A 8 10.99 19.73 35.85
N VAL A 9 11.50 19.02 34.85
CA VAL A 9 10.69 18.67 33.67
C VAL A 9 9.82 17.47 34.03
N ARG A 10 8.78 17.76 34.80
CA ARG A 10 7.70 16.83 35.08
C ARG A 10 7.08 16.52 33.72
N ILE A 11 7.27 15.29 33.22
CA ILE A 11 6.54 14.78 32.06
C ILE A 11 5.07 14.67 32.50
N THR A 12 4.38 15.80 32.48
CA THR A 12 2.94 15.85 32.65
C THR A 12 2.33 15.23 31.39
N LYS A 13 1.25 14.47 31.55
CA LYS A 13 0.51 13.80 30.48
C LYS A 13 0.07 14.73 29.33
N ASP A 14 0.08 16.04 29.56
CA ASP A 14 -0.18 17.14 28.60
C ASP A 14 1.07 17.81 28.00
N SER A 15 2.27 17.24 28.16
CA SER A 15 3.47 17.78 27.53
C SER A 15 3.39 17.62 26.01
N ARG A 16 3.95 18.58 25.24
CA ARG A 16 4.13 18.45 23.78
C ARG A 16 4.73 17.08 23.40
N SER A 17 5.66 16.57 24.22
CA SER A 17 6.26 15.24 24.04
C SER A 17 5.25 14.08 24.13
N ALA A 18 4.25 14.13 25.01
CA ALA A 18 3.22 13.09 25.09
C ALA A 18 2.28 13.10 23.87
N HIS A 19 2.01 14.29 23.31
CA HIS A 19 1.26 14.42 22.06
C HIS A 19 2.05 13.87 20.86
N LEU A 20 3.35 14.18 20.80
CA LEU A 20 4.27 13.66 19.79
C LEU A 20 4.39 12.13 19.82
N GLU A 21 4.50 11.51 21.00
CA GLU A 21 4.53 10.05 21.11
C GLU A 21 3.24 9.40 20.59
N SER A 22 2.08 9.96 20.93
CA SER A 22 0.79 9.48 20.41
C SER A 22 0.69 9.62 18.89
N GLU A 23 1.26 10.70 18.33
CA GLU A 23 1.28 10.94 16.89
C GLU A 23 2.22 9.98 16.16
N ILE A 24 3.40 9.71 16.74
CA ILE A 24 4.34 8.69 16.26
C ILE A 24 3.69 7.31 16.27
N GLU A 25 2.95 6.96 17.32
CA GLU A 25 2.26 5.68 17.43
C GLU A 25 1.19 5.51 16.34
N LYS A 26 0.42 6.57 16.06
CA LYS A 26 -0.53 6.59 14.93
C LYS A 26 0.16 6.41 13.59
N LEU A 27 1.27 7.11 13.36
CA LEU A 27 2.05 6.99 12.12
C LEU A 27 2.62 5.58 11.95
N LYS A 28 3.11 4.95 13.02
CA LYS A 28 3.59 3.56 13.00
C LYS A 28 2.47 2.58 12.68
N CYS A 29 1.30 2.75 13.29
CA CYS A 29 0.14 1.91 13.01
C CYS A 29 -0.29 2.04 11.53
N TYR A 30 -0.41 3.27 11.05
CA TYR A 30 -0.72 3.54 9.64
C TYR A 30 0.32 2.94 8.69
N LEU A 31 1.60 3.03 9.02
CA LEU A 31 2.67 2.42 8.23
C LEU A 31 2.52 0.90 8.18
N GLY A 32 2.25 0.25 9.32
CA GLY A 32 2.03 -1.20 9.37
C GLY A 32 0.81 -1.65 8.56
N GLU A 33 -0.28 -0.88 8.57
CA GLU A 33 -1.44 -1.15 7.71
C GLU A 33 -1.08 -1.08 6.22
N LYS A 34 -0.19 -0.14 5.84
CA LYS A 34 0.29 -0.01 4.46
C LYS A 34 1.20 -1.16 4.05
N GLU A 35 2.12 -1.57 4.92
CA GLU A 35 3.01 -2.72 4.68
C GLU A 35 2.21 -4.01 4.48
N LEU A 36 1.18 -4.26 5.32
CA LEU A 36 0.28 -5.39 5.16
C LEU A 36 -0.50 -5.35 3.84
N ALA A 37 -0.99 -4.17 3.45
CA ALA A 37 -1.69 -3.99 2.18
C ALA A 37 -0.76 -4.24 0.98
N GLU A 38 0.49 -3.81 1.06
CA GLU A 38 1.51 -4.06 0.03
C GLU A 38 1.83 -5.55 -0.11
N GLU A 39 2.05 -6.25 1.00
CA GLU A 39 2.32 -7.69 1.00
C GLU A 39 1.14 -8.48 0.44
N ALA A 40 -0.09 -8.15 0.84
CA ALA A 40 -1.30 -8.74 0.29
C ALA A 40 -1.42 -8.51 -1.23
N LEU A 41 -1.05 -7.32 -1.71
CA LEU A 41 -1.05 -6.99 -3.13
C LEU A 41 -0.01 -7.83 -3.90
N ILE A 42 1.22 -7.96 -3.38
CA ILE A 42 2.28 -8.78 -3.98
C ILE A 42 1.84 -10.24 -4.10
N ILE A 43 1.28 -10.80 -3.03
CA ILE A 43 0.75 -12.17 -3.02
C ILE A 43 -0.36 -12.31 -4.07
N MET A 44 -1.33 -11.40 -4.07
CA MET A 44 -2.44 -11.40 -5.02
C MET A 44 -1.95 -11.38 -6.47
N VAL A 45 -1.02 -10.48 -6.81
CA VAL A 45 -0.41 -10.41 -8.15
C VAL A 45 0.32 -11.71 -8.50
N GLY A 46 0.99 -12.34 -7.53
CA GLY A 46 1.68 -13.62 -7.70
C GLY A 46 0.77 -14.80 -8.04
N HIS A 47 -0.53 -14.74 -7.72
CA HIS A 47 -1.50 -15.78 -8.13
C HIS A 47 -1.84 -15.73 -9.62
N PHE A 48 -1.69 -14.56 -10.26
CA PHE A 48 -1.90 -14.41 -11.69
C PHE A 48 -0.68 -14.90 -12.48
N LYS A 49 -0.90 -15.41 -13.69
CA LYS A 49 0.16 -15.90 -14.58
C LYS A 49 0.09 -15.25 -15.95
N GLY A 50 1.24 -15.17 -16.62
CA GLY A 50 1.33 -14.63 -17.97
C GLY A 50 0.94 -13.16 -18.04
N LEU A 51 0.11 -12.82 -19.02
CA LEU A 51 -0.28 -11.44 -19.33
C LEU A 51 -0.97 -10.72 -18.16
N GLU A 52 -1.77 -11.43 -17.37
CA GLU A 52 -2.54 -10.85 -16.26
C GLU A 52 -1.62 -10.35 -15.13
N ASN A 53 -0.59 -11.14 -14.82
CA ASN A 53 0.44 -10.75 -13.85
C ASN A 53 1.22 -9.52 -14.33
N LEU A 54 1.65 -9.50 -15.60
CA LEU A 54 2.34 -8.35 -16.18
C LEU A 54 1.48 -7.07 -16.10
N ILE A 55 0.20 -7.15 -16.47
CA ILE A 55 -0.73 -6.01 -16.38
C ILE A 55 -0.84 -5.52 -14.94
N LEU A 56 -1.01 -6.42 -13.97
CA LEU A 56 -1.13 -6.04 -12.55
C LEU A 56 0.14 -5.44 -11.98
N LYS A 57 1.30 -6.06 -12.25
CA LYS A 57 2.61 -5.56 -11.80
C LYS A 57 2.87 -4.17 -12.36
N MET A 58 2.69 -3.98 -13.66
CA MET A 58 2.92 -2.66 -14.28
C MET A 58 1.92 -1.62 -13.77
N LYS A 59 0.66 -2.01 -13.51
CA LYS A 59 -0.38 -1.08 -13.05
C LYS A 59 -0.19 -0.65 -11.59
N TYR A 60 0.11 -1.58 -10.69
CA TYR A 60 0.05 -1.35 -9.24
C TYR A 60 1.41 -1.29 -8.57
N ILE A 61 2.44 -1.94 -9.12
CA ILE A 61 3.82 -1.87 -8.59
C ILE A 61 4.60 -0.77 -9.31
N GLU A 62 4.53 -0.72 -10.65
CA GLU A 62 5.26 0.28 -11.45
C GLU A 62 4.48 1.59 -11.66
N GLY A 63 3.19 1.63 -11.31
CA GLY A 63 2.35 2.83 -11.39
C GLY A 63 1.94 3.27 -12.80
N LYS A 64 2.09 2.41 -13.81
CA LYS A 64 1.81 2.73 -15.22
C LYS A 64 0.32 2.84 -15.52
N SER A 65 -0.04 3.65 -16.52
CA SER A 65 -1.38 3.69 -17.09
C SER A 65 -1.65 2.47 -17.98
N LEU A 66 -2.92 2.12 -18.19
CA LEU A 66 -3.28 1.02 -19.10
C LEU A 66 -2.85 1.29 -20.55
N LYS A 67 -2.65 2.57 -20.91
CA LYS A 67 -2.15 2.97 -22.21
C LYS A 67 -0.66 2.68 -22.34
N GLU A 68 0.14 3.12 -21.38
CA GLU A 68 1.58 2.81 -21.34
C GLU A 68 1.82 1.30 -21.31
N ILE A 69 1.01 0.55 -20.56
CA ILE A 69 1.07 -0.92 -20.53
C ILE A 69 0.78 -1.53 -21.90
N ALA A 70 -0.21 -1.02 -22.63
CA ALA A 70 -0.52 -1.49 -23.97
C ALA A 70 0.61 -1.22 -24.96
N ASP A 71 1.17 -0.01 -24.90
CA ASP A 71 2.29 0.42 -25.74
C ASP A 71 3.55 -0.43 -25.47
N GLU A 72 3.87 -0.69 -24.20
CA GLU A 72 5.04 -1.49 -23.82
C GLU A 72 4.89 -2.98 -24.11
N LEU A 73 3.69 -3.54 -23.94
CA LEU A 73 3.43 -4.96 -24.20
C LEU A 73 3.09 -5.25 -25.67
N GLY A 74 2.99 -4.21 -26.53
CA GLY A 74 2.66 -4.35 -27.95
C GLY A 74 1.23 -4.81 -28.21
N TYR A 75 0.31 -4.58 -27.26
CA TYR A 75 -1.12 -4.90 -27.40
C TYR A 75 -1.93 -3.65 -27.71
N SER A 76 -3.14 -3.83 -28.25
CA SER A 76 -4.07 -2.71 -28.36
C SER A 76 -4.54 -2.27 -26.98
N TYR A 77 -4.75 -0.96 -26.80
CA TYR A 77 -5.29 -0.40 -25.56
C TYR A 77 -6.57 -1.12 -25.10
N GLN A 78 -7.50 -1.37 -26.04
CA GLN A 78 -8.75 -2.06 -25.74
C GLN A 78 -8.52 -3.49 -25.22
N HIS A 79 -7.51 -4.21 -25.73
CA HIS A 79 -7.18 -5.55 -25.26
C HIS A 79 -6.74 -5.53 -23.79
N ILE A 80 -5.84 -4.60 -23.43
CA ILE A 80 -5.37 -4.41 -22.05
C ILE A 80 -6.51 -3.98 -21.13
N VAL A 81 -7.38 -3.07 -21.56
CA VAL A 81 -8.56 -2.65 -20.79
C VAL A 81 -9.50 -3.82 -20.51
N ASN A 82 -9.81 -4.62 -21.54
CA ASN A 82 -10.69 -5.78 -21.40
C ASN A 82 -10.08 -6.83 -20.45
N LYS A 83 -8.76 -7.07 -20.54
CA LYS A 83 -8.07 -7.99 -19.63
C LYS A 83 -8.01 -7.46 -18.21
N HIS A 84 -7.70 -6.19 -18.01
CA HIS A 84 -7.75 -5.56 -16.70
C HIS A 84 -9.14 -5.68 -16.07
N ALA A 85 -10.20 -5.39 -16.81
CA ALA A 85 -11.58 -5.53 -16.33
C ALA A 85 -11.91 -6.98 -15.91
N SER A 86 -11.48 -7.98 -16.70
CA SER A 86 -11.64 -9.39 -16.35
C SER A 86 -10.97 -9.74 -15.02
N ILE A 87 -9.73 -9.29 -14.83
CA ILE A 87 -8.97 -9.52 -13.59
C ILE A 87 -9.69 -8.91 -12.39
N ILE A 88 -10.12 -7.65 -12.50
CA ILE A 88 -10.84 -6.96 -11.42
C ILE A 88 -12.16 -7.66 -11.09
N ASN A 89 -12.88 -8.17 -12.08
CA ASN A 89 -14.11 -8.92 -11.84
C ASN A 89 -13.84 -10.24 -11.10
N THR A 90 -12.76 -10.95 -11.44
CA THR A 90 -12.35 -12.16 -10.71
C THR A 90 -12.01 -11.85 -9.25
N ILE A 91 -11.29 -10.75 -8.99
CA ILE A 91 -10.95 -10.34 -7.62
C ILE A 91 -12.22 -10.03 -6.82
N LYS A 92 -13.13 -9.22 -7.38
CA LYS A 92 -14.43 -8.89 -6.75
C LYS A 92 -15.27 -10.14 -6.47
N LEU A 93 -15.25 -11.11 -7.38
CA LEU A 93 -15.96 -12.37 -7.19
C LEU A 93 -15.41 -13.14 -5.98
N ILE A 94 -14.09 -13.24 -5.84
CA ILE A 94 -13.45 -13.90 -4.70
C ILE A 94 -13.79 -13.19 -3.38
N GLU A 95 -13.80 -11.85 -3.36
CA GLU A 95 -14.24 -11.09 -2.17
C GLU A 95 -15.70 -11.36 -1.80
N SER A 96 -16.57 -11.55 -2.79
CA SER A 96 -18.01 -11.81 -2.55
C SER A 96 -18.33 -13.22 -2.04
N ILE A 97 -17.40 -14.17 -2.16
CA ILE A 97 -17.55 -15.56 -1.70
C ILE A 97 -17.10 -15.72 -0.24
N LYS A 98 -16.46 -14.69 0.33
CA LYS A 98 -15.90 -14.69 1.67
C LYS A 98 -16.89 -14.12 2.70
#